data_AF-A0A0D1X6A2-F1
#
_entry.id   AF-A0A0D1X6A2-F1
#
_cell.length_a   1.000
_cell.length_b   1.000
_cell.length_c   1.000
_cell.angle_alpha   90.00
_cell.angle_beta   90.00
_cell.angle_gamma   90.00
#
_symmetry.space_group_name_H-M   'P 1'
#
loop_
_entity.id
_entity.type
_entity.pdbx_description
1 polymer ?
#
loop_
_entity_poly.entity_id
_entity_poly.type
_entity_poly.pdbx_seq_one_letter_code
_entity_poly.pdbx_strand_id
1 'polypeptide(L)'
;MAPPIDHACEDEPSALPFKTGGPLRRNQEYLIFYLFAIPAWGLAITSACLGSLYGGHSHYFIATVTPFLALYSMAFIQTCWLMSTAPRNTVADRRAYLNLACRFERLCAPIALIGMVTWAVAYRFRAKASSPAYWIIWLVVWILSIVVCIMNVYNNISWESDLLYQIAPDYPQGNYWLGVFGIQYICRAKIVDHGKEGYEMEEPTNQRVPV
;
A
#
# COMPACT_ATOMS: atom_id res chain seq x y z
N MET A 1 -8.14 -23.67 21.60
CA MET A 1 -8.28 -22.36 22.26
C MET A 1 -6.96 -21.65 22.07
N ALA A 2 -6.93 -20.59 21.26
CA ALA A 2 -5.70 -19.81 21.07
C ALA A 2 -5.42 -18.99 22.34
N PRO A 3 -4.15 -18.80 22.74
CA PRO A 3 -3.82 -17.97 23.89
C PRO A 3 -4.29 -16.52 23.63
N PRO A 4 -4.74 -15.80 24.67
CA PRO A 4 -5.03 -14.38 24.57
C PRO A 4 -3.76 -13.63 24.15
N ILE A 5 -3.93 -12.67 23.24
CA ILE A 5 -2.84 -11.84 22.72
C ILE A 5 -2.60 -10.72 23.74
N ASP A 6 -1.60 -10.89 24.61
CA ASP A 6 -1.25 -9.90 25.65
C ASP A 6 -0.33 -8.80 25.10
N HIS A 7 0.45 -9.10 24.06
CA HIS A 7 1.29 -8.14 23.36
C HIS A 7 1.04 -8.15 21.86
N ALA A 8 0.28 -7.19 21.34
CA ALA A 8 -0.04 -7.08 19.90
C ALA A 8 1.20 -6.97 18.97
N CYS A 9 2.40 -6.76 19.51
CA CYS A 9 3.67 -6.77 18.77
C CYS A 9 4.47 -8.08 18.91
N GLU A 10 4.23 -8.90 19.93
CA GLU A 10 5.04 -10.10 20.24
C GLU A 10 4.21 -11.39 20.16
N ASP A 11 2.94 -11.33 20.56
CA ASP A 11 1.98 -12.43 20.50
C ASP A 11 1.19 -12.36 19.18
N GLU A 12 1.83 -12.80 18.10
CA GLU A 12 1.15 -12.97 16.82
C GLU A 12 0.24 -14.22 16.86
N PRO A 13 -1.05 -14.13 16.49
CA PRO A 13 -1.90 -15.30 16.37
C PRO A 13 -1.35 -16.26 15.31
N SER A 14 -1.24 -17.54 15.67
CA SER A 14 -0.91 -18.60 14.72
C SER A 14 -2.00 -18.72 13.66
N ALA A 15 -1.62 -18.66 12.38
CA ALA A 15 -2.52 -18.58 11.24
C ALA A 15 -3.50 -19.76 11.09
N LEU A 16 -4.64 -19.47 10.45
CA LEU A 16 -5.73 -20.39 10.09
C LEU A 16 -5.25 -21.64 9.34
N PRO A 17 -5.94 -22.79 9.51
CA PRO A 17 -5.43 -24.10 9.11
C PRO A 17 -5.70 -24.42 7.64
N PHE A 18 -4.96 -23.80 6.71
CA PHE A 18 -4.93 -24.26 5.31
C PHE A 18 -3.51 -24.58 4.86
N LYS A 19 -3.33 -25.78 4.28
CA LYS A 19 -2.08 -26.32 3.72
C LYS A 19 -1.79 -25.72 2.34
N THR A 20 -1.39 -24.46 2.30
CA THR A 20 -0.60 -23.87 1.22
C THR A 20 0.52 -23.10 1.91
N GLY A 21 1.77 -23.22 1.43
CA GLY A 21 2.99 -22.75 2.11
C GLY A 21 2.76 -21.49 2.96
N GLY A 22 2.99 -21.61 4.27
CA GLY A 22 2.52 -20.65 5.28
C GLY A 22 2.94 -19.19 5.03
N PRO A 23 2.25 -18.23 5.67
CA PRO A 23 2.50 -16.81 5.45
C PRO A 23 3.95 -16.45 5.76
N LEU A 24 4.56 -15.65 4.89
CA LEU A 24 5.83 -15.00 5.20
C LEU A 24 5.64 -14.10 6.43
N ARG A 25 6.65 -14.04 7.30
CA ARG A 25 6.62 -13.08 8.40
C ARG A 25 6.47 -11.66 7.82
N ARG A 26 5.70 -10.81 8.47
CA ARG A 26 5.41 -9.44 8.00
C ARG A 26 6.67 -8.63 7.65
N ASN A 27 7.75 -8.83 8.41
CA ASN A 27 9.06 -8.23 8.13
C ASN A 27 9.66 -8.68 6.78
N GLN A 28 9.49 -9.95 6.42
CA GLN A 28 9.93 -10.49 5.13
C GLN A 28 9.07 -9.94 3.99
N GLU A 29 7.76 -9.76 4.19
CA GLU A 29 6.89 -9.12 3.19
C GLU A 29 7.27 -7.66 2.93
N TYR A 30 7.57 -6.90 3.98
CA TYR A 30 8.06 -5.53 3.84
C TYR A 30 9.41 -5.48 3.12
N LEU A 31 10.31 -6.42 3.43
CA LEU A 31 11.60 -6.52 2.76
C LEU A 31 11.43 -6.78 1.26
N ILE A 32 10.59 -7.75 0.89
CA ILE A 32 10.28 -8.06 -0.52
C ILE A 32 9.63 -6.85 -1.21
N PHE A 33 8.71 -6.16 -0.54
CA PHE A 33 8.09 -4.95 -1.09
C PHE A 33 9.13 -3.86 -1.38
N TYR A 34 10.02 -3.56 -0.44
CA TYR A 34 11.03 -2.52 -0.62
C TYR A 34 12.13 -2.92 -1.61
N LEU A 35 12.41 -4.22 -1.74
CA LEU A 35 13.29 -4.77 -2.77
C LEU A 35 12.79 -4.45 -4.18
N PHE A 36 11.46 -4.40 -4.38
CA PHE A 36 10.88 -4.02 -5.67
C PHE A 36 10.60 -2.51 -5.78
N ALA A 37 10.07 -1.88 -4.74
CA ALA A 37 9.63 -0.49 -4.76
C ALA A 37 10.79 0.50 -4.92
N ILE A 38 11.90 0.32 -4.18
CA ILE A 38 13.02 1.26 -4.20
C ILE A 38 13.71 1.27 -5.58
N PRO A 39 14.08 0.11 -6.16
CA PRO A 39 14.64 0.09 -7.51
C PRO A 39 13.64 0.57 -8.57
N ALA A 40 12.34 0.31 -8.40
CA ALA A 40 11.32 0.85 -9.30
C ALA A 40 11.32 2.39 -9.30
N TRP A 41 11.43 3.05 -8.14
CA TRP A 41 11.54 4.50 -8.07
C TRP A 41 12.81 5.02 -8.75
N GLY A 42 13.95 4.36 -8.52
CA GLY A 42 15.20 4.72 -9.20
C GLY A 42 15.10 4.57 -10.72
N LEU A 43 14.53 3.47 -11.20
CA LEU A 43 14.32 3.23 -12.62
C LEU A 43 13.27 4.17 -13.25
N ALA A 44 12.26 4.60 -12.49
CA ALA A 44 11.32 5.63 -12.91
C ALA A 44 12.05 6.97 -13.15
N ILE A 45 12.89 7.41 -12.21
CA ILE A 45 13.64 8.65 -12.35
C ILE A 45 14.64 8.57 -13.52
N THR A 46 15.41 7.49 -13.60
CA THR A 46 16.38 7.31 -14.69
C THR A 46 15.71 7.24 -16.05
N SER A 47 14.60 6.51 -16.21
CA SER A 47 13.84 6.47 -17.47
C SER A 47 13.21 7.82 -17.82
N ALA A 48 12.78 8.62 -16.83
CA ALA A 48 12.33 10.00 -17.06
C ALA A 48 13.48 10.86 -17.62
N CYS A 49 14.65 10.81 -17.00
CA CYS A 49 15.81 11.57 -17.49
C CYS A 49 16.27 11.10 -18.88
N LEU A 50 16.44 9.79 -19.07
CA LEU A 50 16.95 9.21 -20.31
C LEU A 50 15.97 9.37 -21.47
N GLY A 51 14.66 9.25 -21.22
CA GLY A 51 13.65 9.47 -22.23
C GLY A 51 13.58 10.95 -22.66
N SER A 52 13.84 11.89 -21.74
CA SER A 52 13.95 13.30 -22.08
C SER A 52 15.20 13.64 -22.91
N LEU A 53 16.33 12.94 -22.70
CA LEU A 53 17.60 13.21 -23.39
C LEU A 53 17.71 12.51 -24.75
N TYR A 54 17.32 11.24 -24.82
CA TYR A 54 17.53 10.39 -25.99
C TYR A 54 16.24 10.02 -26.72
N GLY A 55 15.07 10.40 -26.19
CA GLY A 55 13.76 10.08 -26.75
C GLY A 55 13.26 8.66 -26.43
N GLY A 56 11.97 8.44 -26.65
CA GLY A 56 11.27 7.20 -26.30
C GLY A 56 11.66 5.95 -27.10
N HIS A 57 12.40 6.11 -28.21
CA HIS A 57 12.88 4.99 -29.04
C HIS A 57 14.30 4.53 -28.66
N SER A 58 14.96 5.24 -27.75
CA SER A 58 16.32 4.91 -27.33
C SER A 58 16.36 3.58 -26.57
N HIS A 59 17.35 2.74 -26.89
CA HIS A 59 17.60 1.50 -26.15
C HIS A 59 17.84 1.75 -24.66
N TYR A 60 18.43 2.90 -24.29
CA TYR A 60 18.64 3.28 -22.89
C TYR A 60 17.32 3.57 -22.17
N PHE A 61 16.37 4.22 -22.86
CA PHE A 61 15.04 4.47 -22.29
C PHE A 61 14.27 3.15 -22.13
N ILE A 62 14.28 2.30 -23.14
CA ILE A 62 13.59 1.00 -23.10
C ILE A 62 14.19 0.12 -21.98
N ALA A 63 15.52 0.05 -21.89
CA ALA A 63 16.22 -0.72 -20.87
C ALA A 63 15.96 -0.26 -19.44
N THR A 64 15.49 0.98 -19.23
CA THR A 64 15.17 1.52 -17.89
C THR A 64 13.67 1.53 -17.60
N VAL A 65 12.83 1.85 -18.58
CA VAL A 65 11.36 1.91 -18.41
C VAL A 65 10.75 0.52 -18.26
N THR A 66 11.26 -0.48 -18.99
CA THR A 66 10.74 -1.87 -18.91
C THR A 66 10.93 -2.49 -17.53
N PRO A 67 12.15 -2.52 -16.93
CA PRO A 67 12.31 -3.05 -15.58
C PRO A 67 11.61 -2.18 -14.53
N PHE A 68 11.51 -0.86 -14.72
CA PHE A 68 10.66 -0.02 -13.86
C PHE A 68 9.22 -0.54 -13.82
N LEU A 69 8.57 -0.70 -14.98
CA LEU A 69 7.18 -1.14 -15.06
C LEU A 69 6.99 -2.53 -14.47
N ALA A 70 7.94 -3.44 -14.69
CA ALA A 70 7.91 -4.78 -14.13
C ALA A 70 7.97 -4.75 -12.59
N LEU A 71 8.97 -4.08 -12.02
CA LEU A 71 9.17 -4.01 -10.57
C LEU A 71 8.02 -3.26 -9.87
N TYR A 72 7.54 -2.17 -10.47
CA TYR A 72 6.37 -1.44 -9.99
C TYR A 72 5.13 -2.35 -9.98
N SER A 73 4.88 -3.08 -11.07
CA SER A 73 3.73 -3.99 -11.18
C SER A 73 3.82 -5.14 -10.17
N MET A 74 5.02 -5.67 -9.91
CA MET A 74 5.22 -6.73 -8.91
C MET A 74 4.92 -6.21 -7.50
N ALA A 75 5.45 -5.04 -7.11
CA ALA A 75 5.16 -4.43 -5.82
C ALA A 75 3.67 -4.07 -5.65
N PHE A 76 3.05 -3.63 -6.74
CA PHE A 76 1.62 -3.30 -6.81
C PHE A 76 0.76 -4.54 -6.59
N ILE A 77 0.94 -5.58 -7.41
CA ILE A 77 0.15 -6.82 -7.34
C ILE A 77 0.35 -7.50 -5.99
N GLN A 78 1.58 -7.56 -5.49
CA GLN A 78 1.86 -8.12 -4.16
C GLN A 78 1.05 -7.41 -3.08
N THR A 79 0.97 -6.08 -3.14
CA THR A 79 0.24 -5.31 -2.12
C THR A 79 -1.27 -5.42 -2.30
N CYS A 80 -1.79 -5.38 -3.52
CA CYS A 80 -3.20 -5.62 -3.78
C CYS A 80 -3.66 -7.02 -3.31
N TRP A 81 -2.85 -8.05 -3.57
CA TRP A 81 -3.14 -9.42 -3.15
C TRP A 81 -3.20 -9.57 -1.62
N LEU A 82 -2.24 -8.96 -0.92
CA LEU A 82 -2.23 -8.97 0.55
C LEU A 82 -3.41 -8.18 1.12
N MET A 83 -3.79 -7.07 0.49
CA MET A 83 -4.98 -6.31 0.90
C MET A 83 -6.28 -7.06 0.63
N SER A 84 -6.39 -7.81 -0.48
CA SER A 84 -7.61 -8.57 -0.80
C SER A 84 -7.80 -9.81 0.06
N THR A 85 -6.72 -10.35 0.63
CA THR A 85 -6.74 -11.57 1.46
C THR A 85 -6.65 -11.29 2.96
N ALA A 86 -6.45 -10.04 3.36
CA ALA A 86 -6.34 -9.67 4.77
C ALA A 86 -7.70 -9.77 5.48
N PRO A 87 -7.78 -10.47 6.64
CA PRO A 87 -8.98 -10.48 7.48
C PRO A 87 -9.28 -9.07 8.03
N ARG A 88 -10.54 -8.82 8.40
CA ARG A 88 -11.00 -7.54 8.97
C ARG A 88 -11.94 -7.72 10.16
N ASN A 89 -11.83 -8.84 10.84
CA ASN A 89 -12.81 -9.25 11.85
C ASN A 89 -12.50 -8.62 13.22
N THR A 90 -11.22 -8.43 13.54
CA THR A 90 -10.77 -7.83 14.81
C THR A 90 -10.17 -6.43 14.62
N VAL A 91 -10.05 -5.67 15.71
CA VAL A 91 -9.36 -4.35 15.71
C VAL A 91 -7.90 -4.48 15.29
N ALA A 92 -7.22 -5.56 15.71
CA ALA A 92 -5.84 -5.85 15.32
C ALA A 92 -5.72 -6.12 13.80
N ASP A 93 -6.63 -6.91 13.24
CA ASP A 93 -6.66 -7.20 11.80
C ASP A 93 -6.92 -5.93 10.97
N ARG A 94 -7.85 -5.08 11.40
CA ARG A 94 -8.14 -3.81 10.73
C ARG A 94 -6.94 -2.85 10.74
N ARG A 95 -6.19 -2.78 11.84
CA ARG A 95 -4.91 -2.05 11.87
C ARG A 95 -3.88 -2.67 10.94
N ALA A 96 -3.84 -3.99 10.85
CA ALA A 96 -2.94 -4.67 9.94
C ALA A 96 -3.29 -4.32 8.47
N TYR A 97 -4.57 -4.31 8.11
CA TYR A 97 -5.06 -3.86 6.82
C TYR A 97 -4.72 -2.39 6.54
N LEU A 98 -4.94 -1.49 7.50
CA LEU A 98 -4.63 -0.07 7.36
C LEU A 98 -3.13 0.17 7.11
N ASN A 99 -2.25 -0.61 7.75
CA ASN A 99 -0.81 -0.56 7.48
C ASN A 99 -0.45 -1.02 6.06
N LEU A 100 -1.19 -1.99 5.49
CA LEU A 100 -1.03 -2.41 4.09
C LEU A 100 -1.54 -1.32 3.13
N ALA A 101 -2.67 -0.68 3.44
CA ALA A 101 -3.19 0.45 2.67
C ALA A 101 -2.21 1.64 2.67
N CYS A 102 -1.62 1.97 3.82
CA CYS A 102 -0.57 2.98 3.91
C CYS A 102 0.71 2.56 3.15
N ARG A 103 1.08 1.27 3.14
CA ARG A 103 2.21 0.78 2.33
C ARG A 103 1.94 0.94 0.84
N PHE A 104 0.73 0.65 0.39
CA PHE A 104 0.31 0.85 -0.99
C PHE A 104 0.40 2.32 -1.40
N GLU A 105 0.01 3.21 -0.50
CA GLU A 105 0.12 4.66 -0.71
C GLU A 105 1.56 5.11 -0.91
N ARG A 106 2.49 4.55 -0.12
CA ARG A 106 3.93 4.81 -0.29
C ARG A 106 4.47 4.34 -1.63
N LEU A 107 3.83 3.39 -2.31
CA LEU A 107 4.20 2.97 -3.67
C LEU A 107 3.65 3.95 -4.72
N CYS A 108 2.36 4.26 -4.64
CA CYS A 108 1.65 4.99 -5.68
C CYS A 108 1.93 6.50 -5.65
N ALA A 109 2.02 7.13 -4.46
CA ALA A 109 2.20 8.58 -4.37
C ALA A 109 3.54 9.08 -4.97
N PRO A 110 4.71 8.45 -4.70
CA PRO A 110 5.96 8.87 -5.33
C PRO A 110 5.94 8.70 -6.85
N ILE A 111 5.40 7.59 -7.36
CA ILE A 111 5.31 7.35 -8.80
C ILE A 111 4.34 8.33 -9.47
N ALA A 112 3.21 8.65 -8.82
CA ALA A 112 2.28 9.67 -9.31
C ALA A 112 2.97 11.04 -9.41
N LEU A 113 3.75 11.44 -8.42
CA LEU A 113 4.51 12.69 -8.44
C LEU A 113 5.57 12.71 -9.55
N ILE A 114 6.39 11.66 -9.64
CA ILE A 114 7.40 11.53 -10.71
C ILE A 114 6.73 11.58 -12.08
N GLY A 115 5.63 10.85 -12.25
CA GLY A 115 4.85 10.82 -13.48
C GLY A 115 4.29 12.18 -13.85
N MET A 116 3.68 12.89 -12.90
CA MET A 116 3.12 14.23 -13.11
C MET A 116 4.19 15.21 -13.61
N VAL A 117 5.32 15.30 -12.90
CA VAL A 117 6.40 16.23 -13.22
C VAL A 117 6.98 15.90 -14.60
N THR A 118 7.26 14.63 -14.85
CA THR A 118 7.84 14.17 -16.11
C THR A 118 6.90 14.42 -17.28
N TRP A 119 5.61 14.10 -17.12
CA TRP A 119 4.60 14.37 -18.12
C TRP A 119 4.47 15.87 -18.41
N ALA A 120 4.39 16.73 -17.39
CA ALA A 120 4.22 18.17 -17.58
C ALA A 120 5.36 18.78 -18.41
N VAL A 121 6.60 18.39 -18.10
CA VAL A 121 7.79 18.81 -18.86
C VAL A 121 7.74 18.24 -20.29
N ALA A 122 7.47 16.94 -20.44
CA ALA A 122 7.42 16.28 -21.74
C ALA A 122 6.32 16.87 -22.64
N TYR A 123 5.15 17.15 -22.10
CA TYR A 123 4.00 17.72 -22.81
C TYR A 123 4.26 19.15 -23.27
N ARG A 124 4.96 19.96 -22.45
CA ARG A 124 5.36 21.32 -22.82
C ARG A 124 6.27 21.34 -24.05
N PHE A 125 7.12 20.32 -24.18
CA PHE A 125 8.06 20.15 -25.30
C PHE A 125 7.60 19.12 -26.33
N ARG A 126 6.31 18.75 -26.36
CA ARG A 126 5.78 17.70 -27.25
C ARG A 126 6.07 17.91 -28.74
N ALA A 127 6.20 19.18 -29.18
CA ALA A 127 6.49 19.53 -30.57
C ALA A 127 7.99 19.46 -30.92
N LYS A 128 8.87 19.45 -29.91
CA LYS A 128 10.33 19.32 -30.07
C LYS A 128 10.85 17.93 -29.71
N ALA A 129 10.10 17.18 -28.90
CA ALA A 129 10.46 15.82 -28.53
C ALA A 129 10.32 14.90 -29.75
N SER A 130 11.42 14.26 -30.14
CA SER A 130 11.52 13.34 -31.28
C SER A 130 10.66 12.07 -31.19
N SER A 131 9.83 11.93 -30.15
CA SER A 131 8.96 10.77 -29.98
C SER A 131 7.64 11.16 -29.28
N PRO A 132 6.48 11.05 -29.95
CA PRO A 132 5.17 11.26 -29.32
C PRO A 132 4.88 10.21 -28.23
N ALA A 133 5.54 9.05 -28.25
CA ALA A 133 5.31 7.99 -27.28
C ALA A 133 5.77 8.37 -25.85
N TYR A 134 6.83 9.17 -25.73
CA TYR A 134 7.45 9.47 -24.42
C TYR A 134 6.50 10.21 -23.47
N TRP A 135 5.85 11.28 -23.92
CA TRP A 135 4.93 12.04 -23.07
C TRP A 135 3.64 11.24 -22.78
N ILE A 136 3.19 10.39 -23.72
CA ILE A 136 2.01 9.53 -23.53
C ILE A 136 2.27 8.48 -22.46
N ILE A 137 3.44 7.82 -22.48
CA ILE A 137 3.81 6.82 -21.46
C ILE A 137 3.75 7.44 -20.06
N TRP A 138 4.36 8.62 -19.88
CA TRP A 138 4.35 9.30 -18.59
C TRP A 138 2.97 9.84 -18.19
N LEU A 139 2.13 10.22 -19.16
CA LEU A 139 0.71 10.53 -18.90
C LEU A 139 -0.01 9.32 -18.30
N VAL A 140 0.17 8.14 -18.90
CA VAL A 140 -0.48 6.90 -18.44
C VAL A 140 0.02 6.52 -17.05
N VAL A 141 1.34 6.56 -16.82
CA VAL A 141 1.92 6.29 -15.50
C VAL A 141 1.36 7.23 -14.44
N TRP A 142 1.24 8.53 -14.76
CA TRP A 142 0.67 9.50 -13.85
C TRP A 142 -0.81 9.22 -13.56
N ILE A 143 -1.67 9.10 -14.58
CA ILE A 143 -3.11 8.88 -14.42
C ILE A 143 -3.39 7.62 -13.61
N LEU A 144 -2.75 6.50 -13.96
CA LEU A 144 -2.98 5.24 -13.25
C LEU A 144 -2.54 5.35 -11.79
N SER A 145 -1.37 5.94 -11.53
CA SER A 145 -0.83 6.03 -10.18
C SER A 145 -1.62 7.00 -9.31
N ILE A 146 -2.05 8.15 -9.86
CA ILE A 146 -2.82 9.16 -9.10
C ILE A 146 -4.24 8.69 -8.81
N VAL A 147 -4.91 8.02 -9.77
CA VAL A 147 -6.26 7.48 -9.55
C VAL A 147 -6.22 6.42 -8.46
N VAL A 148 -5.26 5.49 -8.52
CA VAL A 148 -5.16 4.42 -7.52
C VAL A 148 -4.78 4.97 -6.14
N CYS A 149 -3.84 5.92 -6.08
CA CYS A 149 -3.47 6.67 -4.88
C CYS A 149 -4.71 7.31 -4.23
N ILE A 150 -5.46 8.11 -4.98
CA ILE A 150 -6.66 8.79 -4.48
C ILE A 150 -7.72 7.79 -4.02
N MET A 151 -8.00 6.75 -4.82
CA MET A 151 -8.99 5.72 -4.46
C MET A 151 -8.59 4.96 -3.21
N ASN A 152 -7.29 4.69 -3.02
CA ASN A 152 -6.79 4.03 -1.81
C ASN A 152 -6.95 4.93 -0.57
N VAL A 153 -6.61 6.21 -0.68
CA VAL A 153 -6.79 7.18 0.42
C VAL A 153 -8.26 7.27 0.82
N TYR A 154 -9.17 7.41 -0.14
CA TYR A 154 -10.60 7.54 0.17
C TYR A 154 -11.22 6.22 0.65
N ASN A 155 -11.07 5.14 -0.11
CA ASN A 155 -11.82 3.90 0.12
C ASN A 155 -11.21 3.01 1.19
N ASN A 156 -9.89 3.04 1.38
CA ASN A 156 -9.22 2.15 2.33
C ASN A 156 -8.78 2.91 3.57
N ILE A 157 -8.00 3.98 3.40
CA ILE A 157 -7.38 4.67 4.54
C ILE A 157 -8.43 5.45 5.32
N SER A 158 -9.17 6.35 4.66
CA SER A 158 -10.14 7.21 5.34
C SER A 158 -11.29 6.39 5.93
N TRP A 159 -11.88 5.48 5.14
CA TRP A 159 -12.96 4.60 5.60
C TRP A 159 -12.56 3.73 6.80
N GLU A 160 -11.45 2.98 6.72
CA GLU A 160 -11.06 2.11 7.84
C GLU A 160 -10.58 2.91 9.04
N SER A 161 -9.97 4.09 8.84
CA SER A 161 -9.60 4.97 9.95
C SER A 161 -10.82 5.50 10.71
N ASP A 162 -11.88 5.90 10.00
CA ASP A 162 -13.11 6.40 10.60
C ASP A 162 -13.87 5.27 11.33
N LEU A 163 -13.92 4.09 10.71
CA LEU A 163 -14.52 2.91 11.34
C LEU A 163 -13.75 2.47 12.59
N LEU A 164 -12.41 2.49 12.56
CA LEU A 164 -11.58 2.23 13.72
C LEU A 164 -11.84 3.27 14.82
N TYR A 165 -12.04 4.54 14.46
CA TYR A 165 -12.37 5.61 15.41
C TYR A 165 -13.70 5.34 16.13
N GLN A 166 -14.69 4.80 15.41
CA GLN A 166 -16.00 4.45 15.97
C GLN A 166 -15.95 3.20 16.86
N ILE A 167 -15.20 2.17 16.45
CA ILE A 167 -15.14 0.88 17.17
C ILE A 167 -14.23 0.94 18.40
N ALA A 168 -13.14 1.70 18.33
CA ALA A 168 -12.09 1.72 19.34
C ALA A 168 -11.58 3.15 19.62
N PRO A 169 -12.43 4.02 20.20
CA PRO A 169 -12.11 5.44 20.42
C PRO A 169 -10.98 5.65 21.44
N ASP A 170 -10.85 4.74 22.41
CA ASP A 170 -9.85 4.86 23.50
C ASP A 170 -8.43 4.50 23.07
N TYR A 171 -8.28 3.88 21.89
CA TYR A 171 -6.96 3.62 21.37
C TYR A 171 -6.35 4.90 20.78
N PRO A 172 -5.07 5.16 21.00
CA PRO A 172 -4.41 6.34 20.46
C PRO A 172 -4.29 6.23 18.94
N GLN A 173 -5.27 6.81 18.27
CA GLN A 173 -5.35 6.90 16.82
C GLN A 173 -4.54 8.11 16.35
N GLY A 174 -3.22 8.06 16.54
CA GLY A 174 -2.33 9.12 16.04
C GLY A 174 -2.56 9.36 14.55
N ASN A 175 -2.39 10.59 14.07
CA ASN A 175 -2.70 11.00 12.68
C ASN A 175 -2.33 9.93 11.65
N TYR A 176 -3.31 9.17 11.15
CA TYR A 176 -3.08 8.11 10.15
C TYR A 176 -2.45 8.65 8.86
N TRP A 177 -2.64 9.94 8.59
CA TRP A 177 -1.94 10.72 7.57
C TRP A 177 -0.41 10.73 7.71
N LEU A 178 0.15 10.63 8.91
CA LEU A 178 1.60 10.47 9.09
C LEU A 178 2.06 9.06 8.70
N GLY A 179 1.18 8.06 8.83
CA GLY A 179 1.41 6.68 8.39
C GLY A 179 1.52 6.55 6.87
N VAL A 180 0.81 7.38 6.12
CA VAL A 180 0.96 7.54 4.66
C VAL A 180 2.40 7.96 4.31
N PHE A 181 3.00 8.86 5.09
CA PHE A 181 4.39 9.29 4.91
C PHE A 181 5.43 8.36 5.55
N GLY A 182 5.03 7.21 6.10
CA GLY A 182 5.97 6.26 6.71
C GLY A 182 6.34 6.56 8.16
N ILE A 183 5.75 7.58 8.76
CA ILE A 183 5.98 7.95 10.16
C ILE A 183 5.02 7.11 11.03
N GLN A 184 5.50 5.97 11.52
CA GLN A 184 4.77 5.02 12.37
C GLN A 184 4.53 5.51 13.80
N TYR A 185 4.24 6.80 14.01
CA TYR A 185 3.87 7.27 15.36
C TYR A 185 2.50 6.72 15.83
N ILE A 186 1.71 6.19 14.89
CA ILE A 186 0.43 5.49 15.14
C ILE A 186 0.60 4.26 16.06
N CYS A 187 1.79 3.64 16.10
CA CYS A 187 2.03 2.42 16.88
C CYS A 187 2.83 2.65 18.17
N ARG A 188 3.15 3.91 18.54
CA ARG A 188 4.02 4.21 19.69
C ARG A 188 3.34 4.83 20.90
N ALA A 189 2.06 5.19 20.79
CA ALA A 189 1.36 5.64 21.97
C ALA A 189 1.10 4.42 22.88
N LYS A 190 1.64 4.50 24.11
CA LYS A 190 1.44 3.51 25.17
C LYS A 190 -0.06 3.21 25.26
N ILE A 191 -0.43 1.96 25.00
CA ILE A 191 -1.76 1.46 25.34
C ILE A 191 -1.90 1.63 26.84
N VAL A 192 -2.80 2.51 27.28
CA VAL A 192 -3.24 2.53 28.67
C VAL A 192 -4.28 1.42 28.74
N ASP A 193 -3.92 0.32 29.39
CA ASP A 193 -4.77 -0.85 29.54
C ASP A 193 -5.97 -0.50 30.44
N HIS A 194 -7.05 -0.01 29.82
CA HIS A 194 -8.35 0.02 30.47
C HIS A 194 -8.93 -1.38 30.33
N GLY A 195 -8.72 -2.16 31.39
CA GLY A 195 -8.83 -3.61 31.47
C GLY A 195 -9.94 -4.28 30.66
N LYS A 196 -9.55 -5.39 30.04
CA LYS A 196 -10.33 -6.64 29.93
C LYS A 196 -11.83 -6.54 29.62
N GLU A 197 -12.24 -5.71 28.66
CA GLU A 197 -13.51 -5.90 27.98
C GLU A 197 -13.23 -6.12 26.49
N GLY A 198 -13.27 -7.39 26.11
CA GLY A 198 -13.11 -7.82 24.74
C GLY A 198 -14.25 -7.25 23.89
N TYR A 199 -13.94 -6.27 23.04
CA TYR A 199 -14.78 -5.95 21.90
C TYR A 199 -14.53 -6.97 20.79
N GLU A 200 -14.86 -8.24 21.07
CA GLU A 200 -15.11 -9.21 20.01
C GLU A 200 -16.41 -8.80 19.34
N MET A 201 -16.37 -8.45 18.05
CA MET A 201 -17.62 -8.33 17.28
C MET A 201 -18.21 -9.74 17.21
N GLU A 202 -19.27 -9.99 17.99
CA GLU A 202 -20.04 -11.23 17.93
C GLU A 202 -20.46 -11.50 16.48
N GLU A 203 -20.15 -12.69 15.97
CA GLU A 203 -20.72 -13.18 14.72
C GLU A 203 -22.25 -13.14 14.80
N PRO A 204 -22.97 -12.66 13.76
CA PRO A 204 -24.42 -12.70 13.76
C PRO A 204 -24.84 -14.16 13.80
N THR A 205 -25.36 -14.58 14.95
CA THR A 205 -25.83 -15.94 15.18
C THR A 205 -27.15 -16.10 14.44
N ASN A 206 -27.10 -16.41 13.14
CA ASN A 206 -28.26 -16.89 12.40
C ASN A 206 -28.55 -18.34 12.83
N GLN A 207 -29.10 -18.50 14.03
CA GLN A 207 -29.71 -19.75 14.46
C GLN A 207 -30.97 -19.98 13.63
N ARG A 208 -30.87 -20.94 12.70
CA ARG A 208 -32.04 -21.60 12.13
C ARG A 208 -32.83 -22.20 13.29
N VAL A 209 -34.04 -21.70 13.52
CA VAL A 209 -35.02 -22.36 14.39
C VAL A 209 -35.69 -23.46 13.57
N PRO A 210 -35.56 -24.75 13.94
CA PRO A 210 -36.43 -25.78 13.41
C PRO A 210 -37.78 -25.70 14.13
N VAL A 211 -38.86 -25.63 13.34
CA VAL A 211 -40.21 -26.04 13.77
C VAL A 211 -40.53 -27.33 13.03
#